data_AF-A0A0N4VNQ8-F1
#
_entry.id   AF-A0A0N4VNQ8-F1
#
_cell.length_a   1.000
_cell.length_b   1.000
_cell.length_c   1.000
_cell.angle_alpha   90.00
_cell.angle_beta   90.00
_cell.angle_gamma   90.00
#
_symmetry.space_group_name_H-M   'P 1'
#
loop_
_entity.id
_entity.type
_entity.pdbx_description
1 polymer ?
#
loop_
_entity_poly.entity_id
_entity_poly.type
_entity_poly.pdbx_seq_one_letter_code
_entity_poly.pdbx_strand_id
1 'polypeptide(L)'
;MQGGSSQVKQSRVLKNTCTAVYKEAVMFLIKTSQEALSDTSIILSVHDLSRTVTGDDLIGLAYLGKNAQDKSEIEQWKNTSEHLGKEYKGVHHLKPTPRAPDVQVEHAPSDSE
;
A
#
# COMPACT_ATOMS: atom_id res chain seq x y z
N MET A 1 7.37 -19.53 -16.51
CA MET A 1 7.75 -18.17 -16.08
C MET A 1 7.32 -18.03 -14.62
N GLN A 2 8.26 -18.03 -13.67
CA GLN A 2 7.96 -18.06 -12.22
C GLN A 2 7.73 -16.64 -11.69
N GLY A 3 6.54 -16.41 -11.14
CA GLY A 3 6.12 -15.14 -10.56
C GLY A 3 6.90 -14.79 -9.30
N GLY A 4 7.32 -13.53 -9.18
CA GLY A 4 7.89 -12.99 -7.95
C GLY A 4 6.86 -13.07 -6.83
N SER A 5 7.24 -13.74 -5.73
CA SER A 5 6.36 -13.95 -4.57
C SER A 5 6.06 -12.62 -3.88
N SER A 6 4.80 -12.17 -3.93
CA SER A 6 4.32 -11.09 -3.07
C SER A 6 4.54 -11.47 -1.60
N GLN A 7 5.06 -10.54 -0.80
CA GLN A 7 5.29 -10.73 0.64
C GLN A 7 4.50 -9.68 1.41
N VAL A 8 3.82 -10.12 2.47
CA VAL A 8 3.05 -9.24 3.36
C VAL A 8 3.60 -9.38 4.78
N LYS A 9 3.80 -8.23 5.44
CA LYS A 9 4.22 -8.15 6.84
C LYS A 9 3.39 -7.09 7.53
N GLN A 10 3.13 -7.31 8.82
CA GLN A 10 2.29 -6.44 9.64
C GLN A 10 3.05 -6.01 10.89
N SER A 11 2.92 -4.73 11.25
CA SER A 11 3.41 -4.19 12.53
C SER A 11 2.50 -4.59 13.69
N ARG A 12 2.93 -4.32 14.94
CA ARG A 12 2.06 -4.52 16.11
C ARG A 12 0.82 -3.62 16.05
N VAL A 13 -0.23 -3.98 16.78
CA VAL A 13 -1.45 -3.17 16.89
C VAL A 13 -1.33 -2.21 18.08
N LEU A 14 -1.51 -0.92 17.83
CA LEU A 14 -1.59 0.11 18.87
C LEU A 14 -3.05 0.56 19.02
N LYS A 15 -3.59 0.44 20.23
CA LYS A 15 -5.00 0.76 20.52
C LYS A 15 -5.19 2.22 20.89
N ASN A 16 -6.37 2.76 20.63
CA ASN A 16 -6.84 4.08 21.10
C ASN A 16 -5.91 5.24 20.72
N THR A 17 -5.40 5.26 19.48
CA THR A 17 -4.54 6.34 18.98
C THR A 17 -4.76 6.61 17.50
N CYS A 18 -4.66 7.88 17.11
CA CYS A 18 -4.57 8.32 15.71
C CYS A 18 -3.15 8.79 15.34
N THR A 19 -2.20 8.69 16.28
CA THR A 19 -0.81 9.16 16.16
C THR A 19 0.15 8.06 16.60
N ALA A 20 0.00 6.88 15.99
CA ALA A 20 0.78 5.68 16.28
C ALA A 20 2.29 5.88 16.05
N VAL A 21 3.12 5.50 17.01
CA VAL A 21 4.60 5.50 16.92
C VAL A 21 5.12 4.08 17.09
N TYR A 22 5.50 3.44 15.99
CA TYR A 22 5.88 2.01 15.98
C TYR A 22 7.31 1.75 16.43
N LYS A 23 8.30 2.50 15.91
CA LYS A 23 9.75 2.22 16.10
C LYS A 23 10.12 0.76 15.76
N GLU A 24 9.52 0.24 14.71
CA GLU A 24 9.75 -1.13 14.21
C GLU A 24 10.45 -1.08 12.85
N ALA A 25 11.35 -2.03 12.62
CA ALA A 25 11.93 -2.27 11.31
C ALA A 25 11.22 -3.45 10.66
N VAL A 26 10.69 -3.24 9.46
CA VAL A 26 10.07 -4.30 8.64
C VAL A 26 11.03 -4.61 7.49
N MET A 27 11.52 -5.85 7.44
CA MET A 27 12.50 -6.28 6.44
C MET A 27 11.90 -7.32 5.51
N PHE A 28 12.14 -7.15 4.20
CA PHE A 28 11.78 -8.10 3.15
C PHE A 28 13.06 -8.60 2.48
N LEU A 29 13.15 -9.91 2.27
CA LEU A 29 14.22 -10.47 1.47
C LEU A 29 13.74 -10.54 0.02
N ILE A 30 14.42 -9.82 -0.86
CA ILE A 30 14.11 -9.79 -2.29
C ILE A 30 15.28 -10.38 -3.08
N LYS A 31 14.98 -11.23 -4.05
CA LYS A 31 15.95 -11.71 -5.04
C LYS A 31 15.69 -10.97 -6.33
N THR A 32 16.40 -9.87 -6.57
CA THR A 32 16.18 -9.00 -7.72
C THR A 32 17.50 -8.46 -8.27
N SER A 33 17.57 -8.21 -9.57
CA SER A 33 18.63 -7.39 -10.17
C SER A 33 18.32 -5.91 -9.98
N GLN A 34 19.31 -5.05 -10.29
CA GLN A 34 19.11 -3.60 -10.28
C GLN A 34 18.07 -3.17 -11.33
N GLU A 35 18.04 -3.80 -12.52
CA GLU A 35 16.99 -3.50 -13.50
C GLU A 35 15.61 -3.93 -13.00
N ALA A 36 15.51 -5.12 -12.38
CA ALA A 36 14.24 -5.61 -11.87
C ALA A 36 13.72 -4.82 -10.64
N LEU A 37 14.55 -4.00 -9.99
CA LEU A 37 14.09 -3.08 -8.94
C LEU A 37 13.09 -2.04 -9.48
N SER A 38 13.16 -1.65 -10.77
CA SER A 38 12.18 -0.70 -11.34
C SER A 38 10.77 -1.26 -11.38
N ASP A 39 10.62 -2.58 -11.42
CA ASP A 39 9.33 -3.27 -11.40
C ASP A 39 8.85 -3.63 -9.99
N THR A 40 9.66 -3.35 -8.97
CA THR A 40 9.31 -3.62 -7.57
C THR A 40 8.38 -2.54 -7.05
N SER A 41 7.44 -2.93 -6.17
CA SER A 41 6.59 -1.99 -5.45
C SER A 41 6.49 -2.39 -3.98
N ILE A 42 6.33 -1.37 -3.13
CA ILE A 42 5.95 -1.54 -1.73
C ILE A 42 4.66 -0.77 -1.53
N ILE A 43 3.67 -1.45 -0.95
CA ILE A 43 2.38 -0.85 -0.59
C ILE A 43 2.33 -0.80 0.92
N LEU A 44 2.21 0.40 1.48
CA LEU A 44 1.97 0.61 2.90
C LEU A 44 0.49 0.86 3.10
N SER A 45 -0.17 0.01 3.88
CA SER A 45 -1.57 0.19 4.25
C SER A 45 -1.73 0.44 5.74
N VAL A 46 -2.63 1.36 6.09
CA VAL A 46 -2.98 1.65 7.49
C VAL A 46 -4.41 1.19 7.72
N HIS A 47 -4.59 0.31 8.71
CA HIS A 47 -5.87 -0.31 9.03
C HIS A 47 -6.31 0.04 10.46
N ASP A 48 -7.58 0.38 10.62
CA ASP A 48 -8.29 0.41 11.88
C ASP A 48 -8.96 -0.94 12.14
N LEU A 49 -8.29 -1.79 12.91
CA LEU A 49 -8.77 -3.14 13.20
C LEU A 49 -10.04 -3.17 14.06
N SER A 50 -10.49 -2.04 14.62
CA SER A 50 -11.79 -1.98 15.30
C SER A 50 -12.96 -1.99 14.29
N ARG A 51 -12.71 -1.58 13.04
CA ARG A 51 -13.69 -1.52 11.95
C ARG A 51 -13.71 -2.78 11.08
N THR A 52 -12.85 -3.77 11.34
CA THR A 52 -12.77 -4.99 10.49
C THR A 52 -14.11 -5.72 10.35
N VAL A 53 -14.98 -5.66 11.36
CA VAL A 53 -16.31 -6.27 11.31
C VAL A 53 -17.22 -5.69 10.21
N THR A 54 -16.97 -4.46 9.76
CA THR A 54 -17.73 -3.83 8.67
C THR A 54 -17.07 -4.02 7.31
N GLY A 55 -15.91 -4.69 7.23
CA GLY A 55 -15.15 -4.87 6.00
C GLY A 55 -14.51 -3.59 5.44
N ASP A 56 -14.50 -2.51 6.23
CA ASP A 56 -13.98 -1.19 5.87
C ASP A 56 -13.00 -0.72 6.94
N ASP A 57 -11.94 -1.50 7.13
CA ASP A 57 -10.88 -1.22 8.10
C ASP A 57 -9.75 -0.39 7.51
N LEU A 58 -9.62 -0.31 6.20
CA LEU A 58 -8.57 0.48 5.56
C LEU A 58 -8.80 1.98 5.78
N ILE A 59 -7.83 2.64 6.42
CA ILE A 59 -7.77 4.10 6.54
C ILE A 59 -7.17 4.69 5.25
N GLY A 60 -6.10 4.09 4.74
CA GLY A 60 -5.50 4.53 3.48
C GLY A 60 -4.16 3.86 3.16
N LEU A 61 -3.62 4.26 2.02
CA LEU A 61 -2.50 3.62 1.33
C LEU A 61 -1.41 4.63 0.98
N ALA A 62 -0.15 4.21 1.03
CA ALA A 62 0.98 4.90 0.40
C ALA A 62 1.77 3.89 -0.44
N TYR A 63 2.39 4.37 -1.50
CA TYR A 63 3.04 3.52 -2.49
C TYR A 63 4.49 3.93 -2.68
N LEU A 64 5.40 2.97 -2.76
CA LEU A 64 6.78 3.18 -3.22
C LEU A 64 7.05 2.26 -4.40
N GLY A 65 8.00 2.64 -5.25
CA GLY A 65 8.35 1.87 -6.44
C GLY A 65 7.42 2.13 -7.61
N LYS A 66 7.17 1.08 -8.41
CA LYS A 66 6.41 1.14 -9.66
C LYS A 66 5.05 1.86 -9.55
N ASN A 67 4.41 1.77 -8.38
CA ASN A 67 3.08 2.33 -8.13
C ASN A 67 3.10 3.69 -7.40
N ALA A 68 4.28 4.29 -7.19
CA ALA A 68 4.39 5.61 -6.58
C ALA A 68 3.64 6.66 -7.43
N GLN A 69 2.88 7.52 -6.77
CA GLN A 69 2.03 8.52 -7.43
C GLN A 69 2.41 9.94 -7.00
N ASP A 70 2.71 10.13 -5.72
CA ASP A 70 3.06 11.44 -5.18
C ASP A 70 4.55 11.74 -5.39
N LYS A 71 4.87 13.02 -5.52
CA LYS A 71 6.27 13.48 -5.62
C LYS A 71 7.14 12.93 -4.48
N SER A 72 6.64 12.91 -3.24
CA SER A 72 7.41 12.40 -2.10
C SER A 72 7.68 10.90 -2.20
N GLU A 73 6.73 10.12 -2.70
CA GLU A 73 6.87 8.67 -2.91
C GLU A 73 7.91 8.36 -3.99
N ILE A 74 7.83 9.07 -5.11
CA ILE A 74 8.75 8.93 -6.24
C ILE A 74 10.18 9.28 -5.82
N GLU A 75 10.36 10.41 -5.12
CA GLU A 75 11.67 10.85 -4.63
C GLU A 75 12.24 9.89 -3.58
N GLN A 76 11.42 9.40 -2.66
CA GLN A 76 11.83 8.41 -1.65
C GLN A 76 12.30 7.11 -2.30
N TRP A 77 11.54 6.59 -3.29
CA TRP A 77 11.93 5.37 -4.00
C TRP A 77 13.22 5.57 -4.79
N LYS A 78 13.30 6.65 -5.58
CA LYS A 78 14.50 6.99 -6.37
C LYS A 78 15.75 7.01 -5.50
N ASN A 79 15.70 7.75 -4.39
CA ASN A 79 16.79 7.85 -3.45
C ASN A 79 17.22 6.49 -2.89
N THR A 80 16.25 5.65 -2.53
CA THR A 80 16.46 4.30 -1.98
C THR A 80 17.06 3.35 -3.03
N SER A 81 16.59 3.39 -4.27
CA SER A 81 17.03 2.49 -5.34
C SER A 81 18.38 2.87 -5.94
N GLU A 82 18.73 4.16 -5.95
CA GLU A 82 19.99 4.67 -6.52
C GLU A 82 21.15 4.65 -5.52
N HIS A 83 20.87 4.74 -4.21
CA HIS A 83 21.89 4.84 -3.16
C HIS A 83 21.77 3.70 -2.15
N LEU A 84 22.14 2.49 -2.58
CA LEU A 84 22.08 1.29 -1.76
C LEU A 84 22.89 1.44 -0.45
N GLY A 85 22.31 0.98 0.66
CA GLY A 85 22.93 1.05 1.99
C GLY A 85 22.73 2.37 2.74
N LYS A 86 22.08 3.37 2.11
CA LYS A 86 21.72 4.63 2.76
C LYS A 86 20.25 4.65 3.16
N GLU A 87 19.97 5.10 4.37
CA GLU A 87 18.61 5.27 4.88
C GLU A 87 18.03 6.64 4.49
N TYR A 88 16.77 6.63 4.06
CA TYR A 88 16.01 7.83 3.72
C TYR A 88 14.73 7.89 4.55
N LYS A 89 14.45 9.04 5.16
CA LYS A 89 13.22 9.29 5.92
C LYS A 89 12.30 10.20 5.12
N GLY A 90 11.04 9.81 5.01
CA GLY A 90 10.02 10.54 4.26
C GLY A 90 8.67 10.52 4.99
N VAL A 91 7.82 11.48 4.65
CA VAL A 91 6.41 11.54 5.06
C VAL A 91 5.56 11.48 3.80
N HIS A 92 4.55 10.62 3.82
CA HIS A 92 3.67 10.37 2.67
C HIS A 92 2.22 10.52 3.09
N HIS A 93 1.40 11.10 2.20
CA HIS A 93 -0.03 11.22 2.43
C HIS A 93 -0.71 9.90 2.14
N LEU A 94 -1.62 9.49 3.03
CA LEU A 94 -2.44 8.31 2.81
C LEU A 94 -3.52 8.62 1.77
N LYS A 95 -3.60 7.76 0.77
CA LYS A 95 -4.59 7.80 -0.30
C LYS A 95 -5.74 6.85 0.02
N PRO A 96 -6.99 7.19 -0.33
CA PRO A 96 -8.11 6.26 -0.19
C PRO A 96 -7.93 5.05 -1.11
N THR A 97 -8.65 3.97 -0.84
CA THR A 97 -8.77 2.84 -1.76
C THR A 97 -9.34 3.32 -3.10
N PRO A 98 -8.84 2.83 -4.24
CA PRO A 98 -9.54 2.98 -5.50
C PRO A 98 -10.92 2.34 -5.35
N ARG A 99 -11.98 3.15 -5.27
CA ARG A 99 -13.35 2.62 -5.37
C ARG A 99 -13.49 1.97 -6.74
N ALA A 100 -14.10 0.78 -6.78
CA ALA A 100 -14.65 0.30 -8.04
C ALA A 100 -15.62 1.37 -8.57
N PRO A 101 -15.66 1.63 -9.89
CA PRO A 101 -16.64 2.55 -10.45
C PRO A 101 -18.04 2.12 -10.02
N ASP A 102 -18.89 3.07 -9.65
CA ASP A 102 -20.27 2.80 -9.26
C ASP A 102 -20.95 2.02 -10.39
N VAL A 103 -21.24 0.73 -10.16
CA VAL A 103 -22.00 -0.08 -11.11
C VAL A 103 -23.43 0.45 -11.07
N GLN A 104 -23.81 1.22 -12.08
CA GLN A 104 -25.21 1.58 -12.28
C GLN A 104 -25.98 0.30 -12.57
N VAL A 105 -26.74 -0.17 -11.59
CA VAL A 105 -27.68 -1.28 -11.79
C VAL A 105 -28.86 -0.71 -12.57
N GLU A 106 -28.84 -0.84 -13.89
CA GLU A 106 -30.06 -0.64 -14.68
C GLU A 106 -31.09 -1.67 -14.23
N HIS A 107 -32.27 -1.18 -13.82
CA HIS A 107 -33.39 -2.04 -13.45
C HIS A 107 -33.70 -2.99 -14.61
N ALA A 108 -33.68 -4.30 -14.35
CA ALA A 108 -34.21 -5.28 -15.27
C ALA A 108 -35.71 -4.97 -15.51
N PRO A 109 -36.20 -5.07 -16.76
CA PRO A 109 -37.62 -4.89 -17.03
C PRO A 109 -38.40 -5.94 -16.22
N SER A 110 -39.35 -5.47 -15.42
CA SER A 110 -40.33 -6.31 -14.74
C SER A 110 -41.09 -7.08 -15.81
N ASP A 111 -41.00 -8.41 -15.80
CA ASP A 111 -41.90 -9.26 -16.57
C ASP A 111 -43.32 -8.99 -16.07
N SER A 112 -44.14 -8.38 -16.93
CA SER A 112 -45.58 -8.23 -16.72
C SER A 112 -46.24 -9.55 -17.11
N GLU A 113 -46.97 -10.16 -16.18
CA GLU A 113 -47.90 -11.27 -16.42
C GLU A 113 -49.08 -10.88 -17.34
#